data_AF-C7NQY8-F1
#
_entry.id   AF-C7NQY8-F1
#
_cell.length_a   1.000
_cell.length_b   1.000
_cell.length_c   1.000
_cell.angle_alpha   90.00
_cell.angle_beta   90.00
_cell.angle_gamma   90.00
#
_symmetry.space_group_name_H-M   'P 1'
#
loop_
_entity.id
_entity.type
_entity.pdbx_description
1 polymer ?
#
loop_
_entity_poly.entity_id
_entity_poly.type
_entity_poly.pdbx_seq_one_letter_code
_entity_poly.pdbx_strand_id
1 'polypeptide(L)'
;MRIETPERGQDLHHPSEGFENTVFAFDRDYTVDVNPPREPDREAVPLEWVGYLAHHTNHIVYAIGNQLLKREAGIPGIAEIVESYSEVEGADSESDKFSARPSRRERVRMLADLYPAANEYIVVDDVDLSALPGWTHYPSWEFVPAAQEKTIVDDLPPTQDALENVEVEPATDGTASHFS
;
A
#
# COMPACT_ATOMS: atom_id res chain seq x y z
N MET A 1 5.23 16.59 6.73
CA MET A 1 6.44 15.88 7.18
C MET A 1 6.96 15.10 5.98
N ARG A 2 8.20 15.31 5.52
CA ARG A 2 8.73 14.57 4.37
C ARG A 2 9.26 13.26 4.94
N ILE A 3 8.55 12.15 4.71
CA ILE A 3 9.04 10.82 5.12
C ILE A 3 10.31 10.59 4.29
N GLU A 4 11.47 10.57 4.95
CA GLU A 4 12.73 10.24 4.30
C GLU A 4 12.66 8.76 3.91
N THR A 5 12.73 8.50 2.60
CA THR A 5 12.72 7.15 2.06
C THR A 5 13.97 6.40 2.54
N PRO A 6 13.84 5.30 3.30
CA PRO A 6 14.95 4.43 3.67
C PRO A 6 15.63 3.86 2.41
N GLU A 7 16.92 3.51 2.50
CA GLU A 7 17.75 2.98 1.38
C GLU A 7 17.14 1.77 0.63
N ARG A 8 16.14 1.09 1.21
CA ARG A 8 15.47 -0.07 0.60
C ARG A 8 14.57 0.24 -0.58
N GLY A 9 14.31 1.53 -0.89
CA GLY A 9 13.54 1.92 -2.08
C GLY A 9 14.12 1.39 -3.41
N GLN A 10 15.41 1.04 -3.45
CA GLN A 10 16.08 0.47 -4.63
C GLN A 10 15.99 -1.06 -4.72
N ASP A 11 15.79 -1.76 -3.59
CA ASP A 11 15.64 -3.21 -3.52
C ASP A 11 14.17 -3.67 -3.67
N LEU A 12 13.20 -2.74 -3.78
CA LEU A 12 11.76 -3.04 -3.90
C LEU A 12 11.41 -3.94 -5.09
N HIS A 13 12.26 -4.02 -6.10
CA HIS A 13 12.10 -4.91 -7.26
C HIS A 13 12.69 -6.31 -7.07
N HIS A 14 13.50 -6.48 -6.01
CA HIS A 14 14.17 -7.73 -5.68
C HIS A 14 13.95 -8.01 -4.18
N PRO A 15 12.71 -8.31 -3.77
CA PRO A 15 12.46 -8.69 -2.38
C PRO A 15 13.41 -9.84 -2.03
N SER A 16 14.16 -9.68 -0.93
CA SER A 16 14.97 -10.76 -0.39
C SER A 16 14.10 -12.00 -0.18
N GLU A 17 14.61 -13.19 -0.53
CA GLU A 17 13.86 -14.43 -0.36
C GLU A 17 13.34 -14.55 1.08
N GLY A 18 12.02 -14.48 1.25
CA GLY A 18 11.34 -14.41 2.53
C GLY A 18 9.88 -14.82 2.37
N PHE A 19 9.42 -15.68 3.26
CA PHE A 19 8.16 -16.42 3.17
C PHE A 19 6.93 -15.62 3.65
N GLU A 20 6.97 -14.28 3.69
CA GLU A 20 5.88 -13.44 4.26
C GLU A 20 5.62 -12.15 3.46
N ASN A 21 5.78 -12.19 2.14
CA ASN A 21 5.64 -11.01 1.30
C ASN A 21 4.25 -10.96 0.64
N THR A 22 3.36 -10.12 1.16
CA THR A 22 2.13 -9.69 0.46
C THR A 22 2.46 -8.69 -0.64
N VAL A 23 1.81 -8.83 -1.80
CA VAL A 23 1.83 -7.83 -2.88
C VAL A 23 0.62 -6.93 -2.76
N PHE A 24 0.86 -5.65 -2.53
CA PHE A 24 -0.15 -4.61 -2.52
C PHE A 24 -0.15 -3.80 -3.81
N ALA A 25 -1.33 -3.65 -4.40
CA ALA A 25 -1.59 -2.76 -5.52
C ALA A 25 -2.57 -1.67 -5.08
N PHE A 26 -2.12 -0.42 -5.04
CA PHE A 26 -2.95 0.72 -4.63
C PHE A 26 -3.37 1.58 -5.82
N ASP A 27 -4.66 1.94 -5.86
CA ASP A 27 -5.08 3.18 -6.50
C ASP A 27 -4.76 4.40 -5.61
N ARG A 28 -4.92 5.60 -6.18
CA ARG A 28 -4.69 6.87 -5.50
C ARG A 28 -5.98 7.67 -5.38
N ASP A 29 -6.73 7.78 -6.47
CA ASP A 29 -7.89 8.65 -6.55
C ASP A 29 -9.09 7.94 -5.90
N TYR A 30 -9.80 8.65 -5.03
CA TYR A 30 -10.90 8.08 -4.24
C TYR A 30 -10.51 6.90 -3.36
N THR A 31 -9.22 6.79 -3.00
CA THR A 31 -8.67 5.63 -2.27
C THR A 31 -7.74 6.04 -1.13
N VAL A 32 -6.81 6.96 -1.39
CA VAL A 32 -5.81 7.42 -0.40
C VAL A 32 -6.21 8.80 0.13
N ASP A 33 -5.87 9.14 1.38
CA ASP A 33 -6.26 10.39 2.07
C ASP A 33 -5.92 11.70 1.33
N VAL A 34 -4.87 11.72 0.50
CA VAL A 34 -4.52 12.85 -0.37
C VAL A 34 -5.49 13.04 -1.56
N ASN A 35 -6.39 12.09 -1.78
CA ASN A 35 -7.58 12.20 -2.63
C ASN A 35 -8.63 11.15 -2.22
N PRO A 36 -9.37 11.43 -1.14
CA PRO A 36 -10.20 10.44 -0.47
C PRO A 36 -11.46 10.11 -1.28
N PRO A 37 -12.19 9.02 -0.94
CA PRO A 37 -13.54 8.78 -1.43
C PRO A 37 -14.44 10.01 -1.31
N ARG A 38 -15.45 10.11 -2.17
CA ARG A 38 -16.36 11.28 -2.18
C ARG A 38 -17.36 11.24 -1.04
N GLU A 39 -17.74 10.05 -0.60
CA GLU A 39 -18.69 9.86 0.47
C GLU A 39 -17.99 10.07 1.83
N PRO A 40 -18.54 10.91 2.72
CA PRO A 40 -17.87 11.34 3.95
C PRO A 40 -17.74 10.24 5.02
N ASP A 41 -18.50 9.16 4.89
CA ASP A 41 -18.49 7.99 5.78
C ASP A 41 -17.53 6.89 5.29
N ARG A 42 -16.83 7.10 4.18
CA ARG A 42 -15.86 6.16 3.63
C ARG A 42 -14.44 6.55 4.00
N GLU A 43 -13.80 5.69 4.80
CA GLU A 43 -12.41 5.89 5.19
C GLU A 43 -11.46 5.80 3.99
N ALA A 44 -10.50 6.72 3.95
CA ALA A 44 -9.41 6.72 2.99
C ALA A 44 -8.17 6.07 3.60
N VAL A 45 -7.39 5.36 2.79
CA VAL A 45 -6.11 4.81 3.24
C VAL A 45 -5.16 5.97 3.55
N PRO A 46 -4.55 6.04 4.74
CA PRO A 46 -3.54 7.04 5.02
C PRO A 46 -2.35 6.89 4.07
N LEU A 47 -1.89 7.99 3.46
CA LEU A 47 -0.71 7.93 2.58
C LEU A 47 0.52 7.38 3.33
N GLU A 48 0.64 7.69 4.61
CA GLU A 48 1.70 7.18 5.49
C GLU A 48 1.69 5.66 5.58
N TRP A 49 0.52 5.01 5.55
CA TRP A 49 0.43 3.55 5.57
C TRP A 49 1.00 2.94 4.30
N VAL A 50 0.66 3.51 3.14
CA VAL A 50 1.21 3.06 1.85
C VAL A 50 2.75 3.15 1.86
N GLY A 51 3.28 4.27 2.35
CA GLY A 51 4.73 4.46 2.50
C GLY A 51 5.35 3.52 3.53
N TYR A 52 4.70 3.30 4.67
CA TYR A 52 5.19 2.39 5.71
C TYR A 52 5.29 0.95 5.18
N LEU A 53 4.23 0.45 4.53
CA LEU A 53 4.23 -0.87 3.90
C LEU A 53 5.39 -1.00 2.93
N ALA A 54 5.59 -0.02 2.05
CA ALA A 54 6.64 -0.09 1.05
C ALA A 54 8.05 -0.06 1.63
N HIS A 55 8.28 0.76 2.65
CA HIS A 55 9.63 1.15 3.05
C HIS A 55 10.12 0.54 4.36
N HIS A 56 9.20 0.08 5.19
CA HIS A 56 9.47 -0.38 6.56
C HIS A 56 9.07 -1.85 6.78
N THR A 57 8.44 -2.48 5.79
CA THR A 57 8.10 -3.91 5.82
C THR A 57 8.77 -4.67 4.67
N ASN A 58 8.54 -5.97 4.57
CA ASN A 58 9.00 -6.79 3.43
C ASN A 58 7.93 -6.90 2.31
N HIS A 59 6.82 -6.18 2.43
CA HIS A 59 5.76 -6.19 1.44
C HIS A 59 6.18 -5.50 0.14
N ILE A 60 5.58 -5.96 -0.96
CA ILE A 60 5.80 -5.40 -2.29
C ILE A 60 4.64 -4.45 -2.57
N VAL A 61 4.90 -3.17 -2.83
CA VAL A 61 3.85 -2.15 -2.92
C VAL A 61 3.96 -1.36 -4.21
N TYR A 62 2.89 -1.31 -5.00
CA TYR A 62 2.85 -0.65 -6.30
C TYR A 62 1.66 0.32 -6.45
N ALA A 63 1.92 1.44 -7.13
CA ALA A 63 0.87 2.34 -7.62
C ALA A 63 0.34 1.87 -8.98
N ILE A 64 -0.85 1.27 -9.00
CA ILE A 64 -1.49 0.78 -10.23
C ILE A 64 -2.38 1.83 -10.90
N GLY A 65 -2.68 2.92 -10.23
CA GLY A 65 -3.62 3.94 -10.67
C GLY A 65 -3.02 5.23 -11.19
N ASN A 66 -3.48 6.35 -10.63
CA ASN A 66 -2.88 7.65 -10.84
C ASN A 66 -1.45 7.69 -10.28
N GLN A 67 -0.50 8.04 -11.15
CA GLN A 67 0.93 7.95 -10.89
C GLN A 67 1.47 9.08 -10.01
N LEU A 68 0.60 9.96 -9.48
CA LEU A 68 0.96 10.83 -8.37
C LEU A 68 1.35 10.03 -7.13
N LEU A 69 0.67 8.90 -6.84
CA LEU A 69 0.95 8.09 -5.66
C LEU A 69 2.39 7.58 -5.60
N LYS A 70 2.95 7.21 -6.77
CA LYS A 70 4.37 6.85 -6.89
C LYS A 70 5.29 7.92 -6.28
N ARG A 71 5.00 9.21 -6.53
CA ARG A 71 5.80 10.32 -5.99
C ARG A 71 5.44 10.65 -4.55
N GLU A 72 4.17 10.56 -4.20
CA GLU A 72 3.65 10.87 -2.85
C GLU A 72 4.13 9.84 -1.81
N ALA A 73 4.09 8.54 -2.14
CA ALA A 73 4.49 7.43 -1.27
C ALA A 73 5.91 6.89 -1.55
N GLY A 74 6.56 7.33 -2.64
CA GLY A 74 7.89 6.84 -3.02
C GLY A 74 7.91 5.37 -3.47
N ILE A 75 6.84 4.89 -4.11
CA ILE A 75 6.66 3.49 -4.52
C ILE A 75 6.75 3.33 -6.05
N PRO A 76 7.09 2.14 -6.58
CA PRO A 76 7.07 1.92 -8.02
C PRO A 76 5.65 2.02 -8.61
N GLY A 77 5.57 2.30 -9.90
CA GLY A 77 4.32 2.52 -10.63
C GLY A 77 4.23 1.70 -11.91
N ILE A 78 3.38 2.15 -12.83
CA ILE A 78 3.01 1.39 -14.03
C ILE A 78 4.19 1.18 -14.97
N ALA A 79 5.07 2.18 -15.10
CA ALA A 79 6.24 2.06 -15.96
C ALA A 79 7.15 0.92 -15.46
N GLU A 80 7.38 0.87 -14.15
CA GLU A 80 8.19 -0.17 -13.53
C GLU A 80 7.55 -1.56 -13.65
N ILE A 81 6.21 -1.67 -13.52
CA ILE A 81 5.50 -2.94 -13.76
C ILE A 81 5.75 -3.44 -15.18
N VAL A 82 5.57 -2.57 -16.18
CA VAL A 82 5.70 -2.95 -17.60
C VAL A 82 7.14 -3.32 -17.94
N GLU A 83 8.10 -2.54 -17.45
CA GLU A 83 9.53 -2.79 -17.66
C GLU A 83 9.93 -4.14 -17.06
N SER A 84 9.67 -4.37 -15.78
CA SER A 84 10.01 -5.65 -15.12
C SER A 84 9.30 -6.84 -15.79
N TYR A 85 8.04 -6.69 -16.17
CA TYR A 85 7.28 -7.78 -16.80
C TYR A 85 7.87 -8.14 -18.18
N SER A 86 8.30 -7.14 -18.95
CA SER A 86 8.94 -7.36 -20.25
C SER A 86 10.31 -8.06 -20.15
N GLU A 87 11.04 -7.82 -19.06
CA GLU A 87 12.30 -8.52 -18.78
C GLU A 87 12.07 -10.01 -18.46
N VAL A 88 11.01 -10.32 -17.70
CA VAL A 88 10.66 -11.69 -17.30
C VAL A 88 10.12 -12.52 -18.47
N GLU A 89 9.23 -11.95 -19.29
CA GLU A 89 8.66 -12.64 -20.47
C GLU A 89 9.67 -12.78 -21.63
N GLY A 90 10.81 -12.10 -21.55
CA GLY A 90 11.79 -11.99 -22.62
C GLY A 90 11.39 -10.98 -23.69
N ALA A 91 12.38 -10.22 -24.17
CA ALA A 91 12.22 -9.16 -25.17
C ALA A 91 11.71 -9.64 -26.55
N ASP A 92 11.66 -10.96 -26.78
CA ASP A 92 11.11 -11.60 -27.99
C ASP A 92 9.65 -12.07 -27.83
N SER A 93 9.05 -11.91 -26.65
CA SER A 93 7.59 -12.00 -26.54
C SER A 93 6.99 -10.92 -27.44
N GLU A 94 5.78 -11.13 -27.97
CA GLU A 94 5.02 -10.14 -28.75
C GLU A 94 4.61 -8.88 -27.93
N SER A 95 5.51 -8.42 -27.06
CA SER A 95 5.50 -7.23 -26.19
C SER A 95 5.58 -5.92 -26.98
N ASP A 96 5.83 -5.98 -28.30
CA ASP A 96 5.53 -4.92 -29.27
C ASP A 96 4.04 -4.46 -29.23
N LYS A 97 3.18 -5.14 -28.46
CA LYS A 97 1.78 -4.79 -28.22
C LYS A 97 1.52 -3.75 -27.11
N PHE A 98 2.53 -3.24 -26.40
CA PHE A 98 2.33 -2.14 -25.43
C PHE A 98 2.28 -0.73 -26.05
N SER A 99 1.94 -0.62 -27.34
CA SER A 99 1.54 0.68 -27.91
C SER A 99 0.32 1.28 -27.18
N ALA A 100 -0.43 0.45 -26.44
CA ALA A 100 -1.47 0.85 -25.51
C ALA A 100 -1.03 0.56 -24.06
N ARG A 101 -1.18 1.57 -23.18
CA ARG A 101 -0.96 1.43 -21.73
C ARG A 101 -1.86 0.30 -21.19
N PRO A 102 -1.32 -0.67 -20.43
CA PRO A 102 -2.10 -1.80 -19.94
C PRO A 102 -3.27 -1.33 -19.08
N SER A 103 -4.39 -2.04 -19.18
CA SER A 103 -5.57 -1.83 -18.36
C SER A 103 -5.26 -2.06 -16.89
N ARG A 104 -6.19 -1.63 -16.02
CA ARG A 104 -6.10 -1.84 -14.58
C ARG A 104 -5.95 -3.32 -14.20
N ARG A 105 -6.79 -4.18 -14.77
CA ARG A 105 -6.73 -5.62 -14.53
C ARG A 105 -5.44 -6.25 -15.05
N GLU A 106 -4.94 -5.82 -16.19
CA GLU A 106 -3.67 -6.33 -16.73
C GLU A 106 -2.49 -5.97 -15.84
N ARG A 107 -2.43 -4.72 -15.36
CA ARG A 107 -1.38 -4.27 -14.42
C ARG A 107 -1.34 -5.11 -13.14
N VAL A 108 -2.50 -5.44 -12.59
CA VAL A 108 -2.59 -6.28 -11.39
C VAL A 108 -2.20 -7.73 -11.69
N ARG A 109 -2.58 -8.29 -12.84
CA ARG A 109 -2.12 -9.63 -13.26
C ARG A 109 -0.60 -9.71 -13.40
N MET A 110 0.01 -8.72 -14.06
CA MET A 110 1.45 -8.65 -14.23
C MET A 110 2.20 -8.71 -12.89
N LEU A 111 1.66 -8.08 -11.84
CA LEU A 111 2.26 -8.16 -10.50
C LEU A 111 2.24 -9.58 -9.93
N ALA A 112 1.19 -10.37 -10.18
CA ALA A 112 1.17 -11.77 -9.73
C ALA A 112 2.19 -12.62 -10.49
N ASP A 113 2.37 -12.36 -11.78
CA ASP A 113 3.36 -13.06 -12.61
C ASP A 113 4.79 -12.66 -12.26
N LEU A 114 5.02 -11.39 -11.88
CA LEU A 114 6.31 -10.89 -11.39
C LEU A 114 6.70 -11.47 -10.03
N TYR A 115 5.69 -11.72 -9.18
CA TYR A 115 5.89 -12.18 -7.81
C TYR A 115 5.08 -13.44 -7.53
N PRO A 116 5.34 -14.56 -8.23
CA PRO A 116 4.52 -15.78 -8.13
C PRO A 116 4.70 -16.52 -6.81
N ALA A 117 5.74 -16.16 -6.04
CA ALA A 117 6.04 -16.73 -4.73
C ALA A 117 5.47 -15.90 -3.56
N ALA A 118 4.71 -14.85 -3.82
CA ALA A 118 4.05 -14.07 -2.77
C ALA A 118 2.96 -14.90 -2.09
N ASN A 119 2.76 -14.66 -0.79
CA ASN A 119 1.74 -15.38 -0.01
C ASN A 119 0.33 -14.91 -0.32
N GLU A 120 0.19 -13.60 -0.54
CA GLU A 120 -1.07 -12.92 -0.70
C GLU A 120 -0.96 -11.80 -1.72
N TYR A 121 -2.08 -11.52 -2.37
CA TYR A 121 -2.22 -10.46 -3.34
C TYR A 121 -3.43 -9.61 -3.00
N ILE A 122 -3.19 -8.34 -2.70
CA ILE A 122 -4.19 -7.41 -2.22
C ILE A 122 -4.23 -6.20 -3.13
N VAL A 123 -5.42 -5.87 -3.63
CA VAL A 123 -5.63 -4.66 -4.43
C VAL A 123 -6.59 -3.74 -3.71
N VAL A 124 -6.15 -2.50 -3.44
CA VAL A 124 -6.94 -1.48 -2.78
C VAL A 124 -7.32 -0.40 -3.78
N ASP A 125 -8.60 -0.32 -4.10
CA ASP A 125 -9.09 0.36 -5.29
C ASP A 125 -10.55 0.77 -5.17
N ASP A 126 -10.90 1.96 -5.65
CA ASP A 126 -12.28 2.40 -5.76
C ASP A 126 -13.04 1.66 -6.88
N VAL A 127 -12.32 1.17 -7.90
CA VAL A 127 -12.89 0.36 -8.98
C VAL A 127 -12.93 -1.11 -8.58
N ASP A 128 -14.08 -1.74 -8.75
CA ASP A 128 -14.27 -3.16 -8.46
C ASP A 128 -13.37 -4.07 -9.32
N LEU A 129 -12.45 -4.75 -8.63
CA LEU A 129 -11.54 -5.75 -9.17
C LEU A 129 -11.75 -7.14 -8.54
N SER A 130 -12.81 -7.34 -7.77
CA SER A 130 -13.12 -8.60 -7.08
C SER A 130 -13.25 -9.82 -8.02
N ALA A 131 -13.58 -9.58 -9.29
CA ALA A 131 -13.63 -10.63 -10.31
C ALA A 131 -12.24 -11.12 -10.78
N LEU A 132 -11.14 -10.55 -10.26
CA LEU A 132 -9.79 -10.95 -10.62
C LEU A 132 -9.34 -12.17 -9.79
N PRO A 133 -9.07 -13.33 -10.41
CA PRO A 133 -8.69 -14.53 -9.68
C PRO A 133 -7.36 -14.34 -8.93
N GLY A 134 -7.29 -14.86 -7.69
CA GLY A 134 -6.08 -14.84 -6.86
C GLY A 134 -5.82 -13.53 -6.13
N TRP A 135 -6.64 -12.49 -6.36
CA TRP A 135 -6.51 -11.20 -5.70
C TRP A 135 -7.69 -10.94 -4.76
N THR A 136 -7.39 -10.48 -3.56
CA THR A 136 -8.39 -9.92 -2.65
C THR A 136 -8.53 -8.43 -2.96
N HIS A 137 -9.71 -8.02 -3.41
CA HIS A 137 -10.02 -6.61 -3.63
C HIS A 137 -10.61 -6.02 -2.35
N TYR A 138 -10.12 -4.83 -2.00
CA TYR A 138 -10.74 -3.97 -1.00
C TYR A 138 -11.00 -2.59 -1.62
N PRO A 139 -12.18 -2.00 -1.44
CA PRO A 139 -12.27 -0.55 -1.40
C PRO A 139 -11.58 0.00 -0.13
N SER A 140 -11.18 1.27 -0.14
CA SER A 140 -10.43 1.85 0.99
C SER A 140 -11.18 1.72 2.34
N TRP A 141 -12.49 1.91 2.34
CA TRP A 141 -13.34 1.86 3.54
C TRP A 141 -13.58 0.44 4.09
N GLU A 142 -13.18 -0.60 3.37
CA GLU A 142 -13.12 -1.97 3.90
C GLU A 142 -11.69 -2.36 4.25
N PHE A 143 -10.70 -1.83 3.52
CA PHE A 143 -9.28 -2.05 3.81
C PHE A 143 -8.87 -1.45 5.16
N VAL A 144 -9.23 -0.19 5.42
CA VAL A 144 -8.81 0.52 6.64
C VAL A 144 -9.26 -0.20 7.92
N PRO A 145 -10.54 -0.55 8.13
CA PRO A 145 -10.93 -1.28 9.33
C PRO A 145 -10.26 -2.67 9.41
N ALA A 146 -10.15 -3.39 8.30
CA ALA A 146 -9.49 -4.70 8.29
C ALA A 146 -8.00 -4.61 8.67
N ALA A 147 -7.32 -3.55 8.23
CA ALA A 147 -5.94 -3.22 8.59
C ALA A 147 -5.81 -2.81 10.08
N GLN A 148 -6.75 -2.03 10.62
CA GLN A 148 -6.77 -1.65 12.04
C GLN A 148 -6.99 -2.86 12.96
N GLU A 149 -7.83 -3.80 12.53
CA GLU A 149 -8.06 -5.08 13.22
C GLU A 149 -6.89 -6.06 13.10
N LYS A 150 -5.80 -5.66 12.41
CA LYS A 150 -4.61 -6.49 12.16
C LYS A 150 -4.93 -7.80 11.44
N THR A 151 -5.96 -7.80 10.61
CA THR A 151 -6.34 -8.97 9.82
C THR A 151 -5.55 -9.07 8.51
N ILE A 152 -4.95 -7.95 8.08
CA ILE A 152 -4.20 -7.84 6.82
C ILE A 152 -2.72 -7.50 7.07
N VAL A 153 -2.43 -6.65 8.05
CA VAL A 153 -1.07 -6.20 8.40
C VAL A 153 -0.98 -5.95 9.90
N ASP A 154 0.02 -6.55 10.57
CA ASP A 154 0.13 -6.54 12.04
C ASP A 154 0.75 -5.27 12.65
N ASP A 155 1.48 -4.47 11.86
CA ASP A 155 2.35 -3.39 12.36
C ASP A 155 2.19 -2.04 11.62
N LEU A 156 0.98 -1.72 11.19
CA LEU A 156 0.72 -0.40 10.60
C LEU A 156 0.79 0.71 11.67
N PRO A 157 1.36 1.88 11.34
CA PRO A 157 1.38 3.00 12.25
C PRO A 157 -0.06 3.46 12.56
N PRO A 158 -0.33 4.05 13.74
CA PRO A 158 -1.66 4.57 14.05
C PRO A 158 -2.08 5.65 13.05
N THR A 159 -3.39 5.77 12.79
CA THR A 159 -3.91 6.91 12.01
C THR A 159 -3.77 8.21 12.80
N GLN A 160 -3.74 9.36 12.11
CA GLN A 160 -3.68 10.66 12.77
C GLN A 160 -4.90 10.87 13.72
N ASP A 161 -6.09 10.42 13.30
CA ASP A 161 -7.29 10.45 14.14
C ASP A 161 -7.15 9.56 15.40
N ALA A 162 -6.45 8.43 15.31
CA ALA A 162 -6.19 7.59 16.48
C ALA A 162 -5.22 8.27 17.47
N LEU A 163 -4.28 9.08 16.98
CA LEU A 163 -3.36 9.85 17.82
C LEU A 163 -4.05 11.05 18.50
N GLU A 164 -5.02 11.69 17.84
CA GLU A 164 -5.78 12.81 18.40
C GLU A 164 -6.81 12.37 19.46
N ASN A 165 -7.27 11.12 19.42
CA ASN A 165 -8.22 10.54 20.38
C ASN A 165 -7.57 9.83 21.58
N VAL A 166 -6.24 9.91 21.75
CA VAL A 166 -5.59 9.46 22.98
C VAL A 166 -5.92 10.47 24.09
N GLU A 167 -6.88 10.14 24.96
CA GLU A 167 -7.08 10.86 26.20
C GLU A 167 -5.75 10.92 26.96
N VAL A 168 -5.19 12.13 27.06
CA VAL A 168 -4.03 12.39 27.91
C VAL A 168 -4.52 12.21 29.35
N GLU A 169 -4.29 11.02 29.92
CA GLU A 169 -4.50 10.74 31.34
C GLU A 169 -3.85 11.90 32.14
N PRO A 170 -4.62 12.67 32.93
CA PRO A 170 -4.05 13.76 33.70
C PRO A 170 -3.04 13.18 34.67
N ALA A 171 -1.81 13.70 34.61
CA ALA A 171 -0.75 13.35 35.54
C ALA A 171 -1.28 13.49 36.98
N THR A 172 -1.47 12.36 37.67
CA THR A 172 -1.81 12.34 39.08
C THR A 172 -0.57 12.78 39.86
N ASP A 173 -0.42 14.09 40.06
CA ASP A 173 0.58 14.63 40.97
C ASP A 173 0.06 14.46 42.41
N GLY A 174 0.22 13.24 42.91
CA GLY A 174 -0.04 12.87 44.28
C GLY A 174 1.29 12.69 45.01
N THR A 175 1.71 13.69 45.79
CA THR A 175 2.12 13.48 47.18
C THR A 175 2.31 14.81 47.90
N ALA A 176 1.28 15.19 48.67
CA ALA A 176 1.46 16.01 49.84
C ALA A 176 2.33 15.23 50.86
N SER A 177 3.37 15.86 51.39
CA SER A 177 3.97 15.45 52.66
C SER A 177 4.19 16.67 53.53
N HIS A 178 3.34 16.74 54.56
CA HIS A 178 3.53 17.49 55.79
C HIS A 178 4.93 17.23 56.36
N PHE A 179 5.64 18.30 56.74
CA PHE A 179 6.53 18.25 57.89
C PHE A 179 6.23 19.45 58.78
N SER A 180 5.96 19.14 60.04
CA SER A 180 5.73 20.05 61.16
C SER A 180 7.00 20.79 61.57
#